data_AF-A0A4U0MVB7-F1
#
_entry.id   AF-A0A4U0MVB7-F1
#
_cell.length_a   1.000
_cell.length_b   1.000
_cell.length_c   1.000
_cell.angle_alpha   90.00
_cell.angle_beta   90.00
_cell.angle_gamma   90.00
#
_symmetry.space_group_name_H-M   'P 1'
#
loop_
_entity.id
_entity.type
_entity.pdbx_description
1 polymer ?
#
loop_
_entity_poly.entity_id
_entity_poly.type
_entity_poly.pdbx_seq_one_letter_code
_entity_poly.pdbx_strand_id
1 'polypeptide(L)'
;MTTGTPTAPRTPATETPRTPQPVGPPGFAVVHDLPQKPVRVTLVFKDRQGATVLDRHITLTPKPTYPNGRDCPPGDPQANLTVAEDGSLTAR
;
A
#
# COMPACT_ATOMS: atom_id res chain seq x y z
N MET A 1 -61.88 6.70 6.33
CA MET A 1 -61.01 6.66 5.14
C MET A 1 -59.60 6.94 5.64
N THR A 2 -58.71 5.95 5.67
CA THR A 2 -57.34 6.13 6.17
C THR A 2 -56.39 5.72 5.06
N THR A 3 -55.75 6.71 4.45
CA THR A 3 -54.81 6.53 3.36
C THR A 3 -53.43 6.23 3.94
N GLY A 4 -52.91 5.04 3.72
CA GLY A 4 -51.51 4.70 4.01
C GLY A 4 -50.62 5.05 2.82
N THR A 5 -49.62 5.91 3.03
CA THR A 5 -48.61 6.25 2.02
C THR A 5 -47.56 5.13 1.94
N PRO A 6 -47.21 4.59 0.75
CA PRO A 6 -46.15 3.61 0.64
C PRO A 6 -44.76 4.29 0.75
N THR A 7 -43.90 3.74 1.61
CA THR A 7 -42.47 4.12 1.67
C THR A 7 -41.74 3.54 0.47
N ALA A 8 -41.08 4.38 -0.33
CA ALA A 8 -40.24 3.95 -1.44
C ALA A 8 -38.93 3.29 -0.94
N PRO A 9 -38.39 2.27 -1.63
CA PRO A 9 -37.11 1.67 -1.29
C PRO A 9 -35.98 2.67 -1.53
N ARG A 10 -35.10 2.81 -0.54
CA ARG A 10 -33.95 3.72 -0.57
C ARG A 10 -32.84 3.08 -1.40
N THR A 11 -32.41 3.72 -2.49
CA THR A 11 -31.25 3.30 -3.29
C THR A 11 -29.99 3.35 -2.41
N PRO A 12 -29.17 2.29 -2.33
CA PRO A 12 -27.90 2.35 -1.62
C PRO A 12 -26.97 3.33 -2.33
N ALA A 13 -26.44 4.29 -1.58
CA ALA A 13 -25.45 5.23 -2.10
C ALA A 13 -24.18 4.46 -2.50
N THR A 14 -23.63 4.79 -3.66
CA THR A 14 -22.31 4.33 -4.12
C THR A 14 -21.28 4.69 -3.07
N GLU A 15 -20.76 3.70 -2.34
CA GLU A 15 -19.68 3.92 -1.38
C GLU A 15 -18.39 4.22 -2.15
N THR A 16 -17.84 5.42 -1.99
CA THR A 16 -16.54 5.79 -2.53
C THR A 16 -15.48 4.83 -1.96
N PRO A 17 -14.62 4.20 -2.79
CA PRO A 17 -13.57 3.32 -2.28
C PRO A 17 -12.69 4.08 -1.29
N ARG A 18 -12.73 3.70 -0.02
CA ARG A 18 -11.83 4.24 1.00
C ARG A 18 -10.44 3.61 0.79
N THR A 19 -9.41 4.45 0.69
CA THR A 19 -8.03 3.96 0.72
C THR A 19 -7.81 3.22 2.05
N PRO A 20 -7.35 1.96 2.04
CA PRO A 20 -7.03 1.23 3.26
C PRO A 20 -6.05 2.05 4.11
N GLN A 21 -6.41 2.28 5.37
CA GLN A 21 -5.50 2.91 6.32
C GLN A 21 -4.51 1.87 6.83
N PRO A 22 -3.20 2.17 6.92
CA PRO A 22 -2.23 1.25 7.51
C PRO A 22 -2.61 0.93 8.95
N VAL A 23 -2.65 -0.36 9.29
CA VAL A 23 -2.84 -0.82 10.67
C VAL A 23 -1.48 -0.85 11.38
N GLY A 24 -1.14 0.24 12.07
CA GLY A 24 0.07 0.34 12.89
C GLY A 24 1.17 1.24 12.32
N PRO A 25 2.28 1.41 13.06
CA PRO A 25 3.40 2.25 12.63
C PRO A 25 4.06 1.68 11.36
N PRO A 26 4.65 2.54 10.52
CA PRO A 26 5.39 2.07 9.36
C PRO A 26 6.58 1.20 9.78
N GLY A 27 6.74 0.06 9.11
CA GLY A 27 7.93 -0.79 9.24
C GLY A 27 9.02 -0.35 8.27
N PHE A 28 10.28 -0.54 8.67
CA PHE A 28 11.45 -0.23 7.84
C PHE A 28 12.31 -1.47 7.66
N ALA A 29 12.83 -1.66 6.44
CA ALA A 29 13.83 -2.66 6.13
C ALA A 29 15.03 -1.96 5.48
N VAL A 30 16.22 -2.23 6.00
CA VAL A 30 17.46 -1.70 5.42
C VAL A 30 17.84 -2.57 4.23
N VAL A 31 17.96 -1.94 3.07
CA VAL A 31 18.49 -2.57 1.85
C VAL A 31 19.75 -1.82 1.47
N HIS A 32 20.89 -2.49 1.66
CA HIS A 32 22.17 -1.92 1.25
C HIS A 32 22.22 -1.75 -0.27
N ASP A 33 22.86 -0.68 -0.72
CA ASP A 33 23.07 -0.36 -2.14
C ASP A 33 21.77 -0.27 -2.96
N LEU A 34 20.67 0.17 -2.34
CA LEU A 34 19.39 0.36 -3.04
C LEU A 34 19.55 1.42 -4.15
N PRO A 35 19.36 1.05 -5.43
CA PRO A 35 19.69 1.96 -6.52
C PRO A 35 18.54 2.94 -6.82
N GLN A 36 18.88 4.11 -7.35
CA GLN A 36 17.91 5.09 -7.88
C GLN A 36 17.43 4.73 -9.30
N LYS A 37 17.07 3.47 -9.52
CA LYS A 37 16.55 2.94 -10.80
C LYS A 37 15.38 1.99 -10.53
N PRO A 38 14.59 1.61 -11.54
CA PRO A 38 13.50 0.66 -11.34
C PRO A 38 13.99 -0.63 -10.66
N VAL A 39 13.30 -1.00 -9.58
CA VAL A 39 13.50 -2.25 -8.84
C VAL A 39 12.19 -3.01 -8.77
N ARG A 40 12.26 -4.35 -8.77
CA ARG A 40 11.13 -5.24 -8.55
C ARG A 40 11.13 -5.70 -7.10
N VAL A 41 10.08 -5.35 -6.35
CA VAL A 41 9.85 -5.84 -4.99
C VAL A 41 8.92 -7.05 -5.10
N THR A 42 9.27 -8.15 -4.42
CA THR A 42 8.45 -9.37 -4.36
C THR A 42 8.05 -9.64 -2.92
N LEU A 43 6.74 -9.80 -2.68
CA LEU A 43 6.17 -10.22 -1.41
C LEU A 43 5.78 -11.69 -1.53
N VAL A 44 6.42 -12.54 -0.71
CA VAL A 44 6.09 -13.96 -0.60
C VAL A 44 5.62 -14.24 0.82
N PHE A 45 4.40 -14.73 0.97
CA PHE A 45 3.89 -15.24 2.25
C PHE A 45 3.90 -16.77 2.22
N LYS A 46 4.46 -17.38 3.26
CA LYS A 46 4.58 -18.83 3.41
C LYS A 46 3.84 -19.29 4.66
N ASP A 47 3.19 -20.45 4.57
CA ASP A 47 2.59 -21.09 5.75
C ASP A 47 3.65 -21.74 6.66
N ARG A 48 3.20 -22.40 7.73
CA ARG A 48 4.08 -23.07 8.70
C ARG A 48 4.84 -24.26 8.12
N GLN A 49 4.32 -24.85 7.04
CA GLN A 49 4.92 -25.97 6.32
C GLN A 49 5.89 -25.46 5.23
N GLY A 50 5.96 -24.14 5.01
CA GLY A 50 6.81 -23.49 4.03
C GLY A 50 6.19 -23.36 2.65
N ALA A 51 4.92 -23.75 2.47
CA ALA A 51 4.24 -23.61 1.19
C ALA A 51 3.88 -22.14 0.92
N THR A 52 4.07 -21.69 -0.32
CA THR A 52 3.71 -20.32 -0.74
C THR A 52 2.20 -20.17 -0.81
N VAL A 53 1.66 -19.24 -0.03
CA VAL A 53 0.22 -18.91 0.00
C VAL A 53 -0.07 -17.57 -0.67
N LEU A 54 0.94 -16.71 -0.83
CA LEU A 54 0.86 -15.45 -1.59
C LEU A 54 2.18 -15.20 -2.28
N ASP A 55 2.12 -14.82 -3.55
CA ASP A 55 3.24 -14.27 -4.33
C ASP A 55 2.74 -13.05 -5.09
N ARG A 56 3.28 -11.87 -4.76
CA ARG A 56 2.94 -10.59 -5.38
C ARG A 56 4.21 -9.83 -5.68
N HIS A 57 4.15 -8.98 -6.70
CA HIS A 57 5.26 -8.10 -7.02
C HIS A 57 4.80 -6.73 -7.50
N ILE A 58 5.66 -5.75 -7.34
CA ILE A 58 5.50 -4.40 -7.87
C ILE A 58 6.86 -3.91 -8.37
N THR A 59 6.83 -3.10 -9.44
CA THR A 59 8.01 -2.36 -9.87
C THR A 59 7.86 -0.91 -9.41
N LEU A 60 8.89 -0.38 -8.75
CA LEU A 60 8.95 1.01 -8.31
C LEU A 60 10.36 1.56 -8.50
N THR A 61 10.51 2.88 -8.46
CA THR A 61 11.82 3.53 -8.50
C THR A 61 12.07 4.21 -7.15
N PRO A 62 13.07 3.76 -6.37
CA PRO A 62 13.45 4.40 -5.12
C PRO A 62 13.84 5.87 -5.37
N LYS A 63 13.48 6.73 -4.43
CA LYS A 63 13.73 8.18 -4.53
C LYS A 63 14.79 8.59 -3.51
N PRO A 64 15.71 9.50 -3.87
CA PRO A 64 16.62 10.09 -2.89
C PRO A 64 15.84 10.78 -1.78
N THR A 65 16.38 10.72 -0.57
CA THR A 65 15.81 11.39 0.59
C THR A 65 16.55 12.69 0.88
N TYR A 66 15.86 13.66 1.47
CA TYR A 66 16.43 14.98 1.79
C TYR A 66 16.09 15.35 3.24
N PRO A 67 16.56 14.57 4.24
CA PRO A 67 16.22 14.82 5.64
C PRO A 67 16.71 16.19 6.14
N ASN A 68 17.80 16.70 5.56
CA ASN A 68 18.40 17.98 5.91
C ASN A 68 17.99 19.13 4.97
N GLY A 69 17.01 18.89 4.07
CA GLY A 69 16.59 19.86 3.04
C GLY A 69 17.16 19.56 1.65
N ARG A 70 16.51 20.13 0.62
CA ARG A 70 16.83 19.86 -0.80
C ARG A 70 18.14 20.49 -1.28
N ASP A 71 18.62 21.50 -0.56
CA ASP A 71 19.88 22.20 -0.86
C ASP A 71 21.11 21.48 -0.26
N CYS A 72 20.88 20.41 0.51
CA CYS A 72 21.93 19.55 1.04
C CYS A 72 22.12 18.30 0.16
N PRO A 73 23.29 17.63 0.26
CA PRO A 73 23.47 16.32 -0.37
C PRO A 73 22.34 15.34 0.04
N PRO A 74 21.84 14.52 -0.89
CA PRO A 74 20.79 13.56 -0.59
C PRO A 74 21.28 12.49 0.39
N GLY A 75 20.37 11.99 1.21
CA GLY A 75 20.55 10.74 1.93
C GLY A 75 20.27 9.52 1.05
N ASP A 76 20.26 8.35 1.67
CA ASP A 76 20.02 7.08 0.96
C ASP A 76 18.64 7.07 0.26
N PRO A 77 18.54 6.41 -0.90
CA PRO A 77 17.26 6.23 -1.58
C PRO A 77 16.28 5.42 -0.73
N GLN A 78 15.00 5.75 -0.82
CA GLN A 78 13.93 5.02 -0.17
C GLN A 78 12.84 4.62 -1.16
N ALA A 79 12.33 3.40 -0.97
CA ALA A 79 11.14 2.87 -1.62
C ALA A 79 10.00 2.82 -0.59
N ASN A 80 8.89 3.48 -0.89
CA ASN A 80 7.71 3.45 -0.04
C ASN A 80 6.62 2.60 -0.70
N LEU A 81 6.11 1.62 0.03
CA LEU A 81 5.04 0.74 -0.45
C LEU A 81 4.01 0.52 0.66
N THR A 82 2.77 0.29 0.24
CA THR A 82 1.67 -0.14 1.10
C THR A 82 1.30 -1.57 0.74
N VAL A 83 1.10 -2.40 1.76
CA VAL A 83 0.57 -3.76 1.63
C VAL A 83 -0.84 -3.74 2.20
N ALA A 84 -1.84 -4.08 1.39
CA ALA A 84 -3.22 -4.21 1.84
C ALA A 84 -3.46 -5.58 2.52
N GLU A 85 -4.60 -5.74 3.18
CA GLU A 85 -4.95 -6.98 3.91
C GLU A 85 -5.00 -8.21 3.00
N ASP A 86 -5.37 -8.04 1.73
CA ASP A 86 -5.39 -9.08 0.69
C ASP A 86 -4.00 -9.37 0.08
N GLY A 87 -2.97 -8.66 0.55
CA GLY A 87 -1.60 -8.77 0.04
C GLY A 87 -1.31 -7.93 -1.21
N SER A 88 -2.25 -7.10 -1.67
CA SER A 88 -2.03 -6.18 -2.79
C SER A 88 -0.97 -5.13 -2.46
N LEU A 89 -0.09 -4.84 -3.44
CA LEU A 89 1.02 -3.90 -3.29
C LEU A 89 0.77 -2.60 -4.06
N THR A 90 0.98 -1.46 -3.40
CA THR A 90 0.88 -0.13 -4.02
C THR A 90 2.11 0.71 -3.68
N ALA A 91 2.73 1.34 -4.66
CA ALA A 91 3.80 2.31 -4.43
C ALA A 91 3.23 3.64 -3.89
N ARG A 92 4.00 4.36 -3.07
CA ARG A 92 3.69 5.71 -2.61
C ARG A 92 4.65 6.75 -3.18
#